data_AF-A0A1M6ZBR3-F1
#
_entry.id   AF-A0A1M6ZBR3-F1
#
_cell.length_a   1.000
_cell.length_b   1.000
_cell.length_c   1.000
_cell.angle_alpha   90.00
_cell.angle_beta   90.00
_cell.angle_gamma   90.00
#
_symmetry.space_group_name_H-M   'P 1'
#
loop_
_entity.id
_entity.type
_entity.pdbx_description
1 polymer ?
#
loop_
_entity_poly.entity_id
_entity_poly.type
_entity_poly.pdbx_seq_one_letter_code
_entity_poly.pdbx_strand_id
1 'polypeptide(L)'
;MKISTIILNIICGVLLLAFFIDIDEYIPGLSNYIPFICLPLLLFDIYQSIKYLNNNYDNEIRLKSSNDTYLNILPFIFGLMAFVGSIIFFSVYENEKMISLLFFISGLLLILKGVIIIPSALIKQENKILYFENGKQKHFIEIEQIESIVFTKDDLILKLKDGKNCFFQHLELHQTDINNATIFFRKYFDRNIEIS
;
A
#
# COMPACT_ATOMS: atom_id res chain seq x y z
N MET A 1 -3.35 4.39 -10.23
CA MET A 1 -3.68 3.07 -9.63
C MET A 1 -3.90 3.17 -8.13
N LYS A 2 -2.92 3.65 -7.34
CA LYS A 2 -2.93 3.67 -5.84
C LYS A 2 -4.12 4.36 -5.15
N ILE A 3 -4.54 5.55 -5.60
CA ILE A 3 -5.69 6.27 -5.00
C ILE A 3 -7.02 5.51 -5.21
N SER A 4 -7.20 4.92 -6.39
CA SER A 4 -8.39 4.10 -6.70
C SER A 4 -8.50 2.91 -5.77
N THR A 5 -7.37 2.34 -5.36
CA THR A 5 -7.30 1.16 -4.49
C THR A 5 -7.72 1.47 -3.06
N ILE A 6 -7.23 2.58 -2.51
CA ILE A 6 -7.55 3.02 -1.15
C ILE A 6 -9.03 3.40 -1.07
N ILE A 7 -9.52 4.16 -2.05
CA ILE A 7 -10.93 4.55 -2.13
C ILE A 7 -11.82 3.31 -2.23
N LEU A 8 -11.43 2.32 -3.04
CA LEU A 8 -12.15 1.06 -3.15
C LEU A 8 -12.24 0.33 -1.80
N ASN A 9 -11.14 0.23 -1.07
CA ASN A 9 -11.12 -0.45 0.24
C ASN A 9 -11.94 0.29 1.30
N ILE A 10 -11.95 1.62 1.28
CA ILE A 10 -12.81 2.43 2.16
C ILE A 10 -14.28 2.22 1.79
N ILE A 11 -14.63 2.27 0.50
CA ILE A 11 -16.00 2.05 0.04
C ILE A 11 -16.47 0.64 0.42
N CYS A 12 -15.67 -0.40 0.15
CA CYS A 12 -15.99 -1.77 0.55
C CYS A 12 -16.11 -1.88 2.07
N GLY A 13 -15.22 -1.27 2.85
CA GLY A 13 -15.29 -1.27 4.31
C GLY A 13 -16.58 -0.62 4.84
N VAL A 14 -16.93 0.56 4.33
CA VAL A 14 -18.16 1.27 4.70
C VAL A 14 -19.41 0.48 4.29
N LEU A 15 -19.45 -0.05 3.07
CA LEU A 15 -20.57 -0.87 2.60
C LEU A 15 -20.74 -2.13 3.45
N LEU A 16 -19.64 -2.79 3.81
CA LEU A 16 -19.68 -3.97 4.67
C LEU A 16 -20.15 -3.62 6.09
N LEU A 17 -19.76 -2.45 6.61
CA LEU A 17 -20.25 -1.99 7.91
C LEU A 17 -21.70 -1.54 7.89
N ALA A 18 -22.17 -0.97 6.77
CA ALA A 18 -23.54 -0.52 6.62
C ALA A 18 -24.57 -1.66 6.75
N PHE A 19 -24.15 -2.91 6.48
CA PHE A 19 -24.95 -4.09 6.80
C PHE A 19 -25.37 -4.15 8.27
N PHE A 20 -24.47 -3.78 9.20
CA PHE A 20 -24.75 -3.80 10.63
C PHE A 20 -25.59 -2.61 11.13
N ILE A 21 -25.92 -1.66 10.24
CA ILE A 21 -26.70 -0.44 10.56
C ILE A 21 -28.10 -0.51 9.90
N ASP A 22 -28.54 -1.69 9.48
CA ASP A 22 -29.87 -1.91 8.88
C ASP A 22 -30.13 -1.03 7.63
N ILE A 23 -29.18 -1.04 6.69
CA ILE A 23 -29.28 -0.25 5.45
C ILE A 23 -30.54 -0.58 4.61
N ASP A 24 -31.16 -1.73 4.86
CA ASP A 24 -32.40 -2.15 4.21
C ASP A 24 -33.59 -1.23 4.55
N GLU A 25 -33.51 -0.45 5.66
CA GLU A 25 -34.46 0.63 5.96
C GLU A 25 -34.46 1.71 4.87
N TYR A 26 -33.30 1.97 4.26
CA TYR A 26 -33.13 3.01 3.24
C TYR A 26 -33.23 2.44 1.82
N ILE A 27 -32.63 1.26 1.58
CA ILE A 27 -32.61 0.60 0.27
C ILE A 27 -32.89 -0.91 0.48
N PRO A 28 -34.15 -1.35 0.34
CA PRO A 28 -34.53 -2.72 0.66
C PRO A 28 -33.75 -3.77 -0.15
N GLY A 29 -33.16 -4.73 0.57
CA GLY A 29 -32.48 -5.88 -0.01
C GLY A 29 -31.06 -5.58 -0.50
N LEU A 30 -30.55 -4.36 -0.33
CA LEU A 30 -29.19 -3.99 -0.70
C LEU A 30 -28.15 -4.79 0.10
N SER A 31 -28.44 -5.02 1.38
CA SER A 31 -27.62 -5.79 2.32
C SER A 31 -27.16 -7.14 1.74
N ASN A 32 -28.07 -7.81 1.02
CA ASN A 32 -27.85 -9.13 0.43
C ASN A 32 -26.86 -9.12 -0.75
N TYR A 33 -26.75 -8.01 -1.48
CA TYR A 33 -25.89 -7.91 -2.66
C TYR A 33 -24.50 -7.36 -2.35
N ILE A 34 -24.34 -6.62 -1.24
CA ILE A 34 -23.07 -5.99 -0.85
C ILE A 34 -21.91 -6.98 -0.83
N PRO A 35 -22.01 -8.17 -0.20
CA PRO A 35 -20.89 -9.11 -0.14
C PRO A 35 -20.51 -9.64 -1.52
N PHE A 36 -21.49 -9.88 -2.40
CA PHE A 36 -21.26 -10.38 -3.76
C PHE A 36 -20.54 -9.38 -4.65
N ILE A 37 -20.71 -8.08 -4.41
CA ILE A 37 -20.00 -7.02 -5.15
C ILE A 37 -18.62 -6.79 -4.53
N CYS A 38 -18.51 -6.76 -3.19
CA CYS A 38 -17.26 -6.48 -2.51
C CYS A 38 -16.22 -7.58 -2.71
N LEU A 39 -16.62 -8.86 -2.67
CA LEU A 39 -15.72 -10.01 -2.82
C LEU A 39 -14.86 -9.98 -4.10
N PRO A 40 -15.42 -9.90 -5.31
CA PRO A 40 -14.62 -9.88 -6.53
C PRO A 40 -13.75 -8.63 -6.63
N LEU A 41 -14.21 -7.49 -6.11
CA LEU A 41 -13.42 -6.25 -6.07
C LEU A 41 -12.20 -6.37 -5.15
N LEU A 42 -12.38 -6.94 -3.96
CA LEU A 42 -11.29 -7.20 -3.02
C LEU A 42 -10.28 -8.21 -3.58
N LEU A 43 -10.76 -9.29 -4.20
CA LEU A 43 -9.90 -10.27 -4.87
C LEU A 43 -9.07 -9.64 -6.00
N PHE A 44 -9.71 -8.83 -6.84
CA PHE A 44 -9.02 -8.11 -7.91
C PHE A 44 -7.97 -7.15 -7.35
N ASP A 45 -8.29 -6.44 -6.28
CA ASP A 45 -7.33 -5.55 -5.62
C ASP A 45 -6.12 -6.33 -5.04
N ILE A 46 -6.36 -7.41 -4.32
CA ILE A 46 -5.30 -8.27 -3.79
C ILE A 46 -4.41 -8.79 -4.93
N TYR A 47 -5.02 -9.28 -6.02
CA TYR A 47 -4.29 -9.72 -7.21
C TYR A 47 -3.39 -8.61 -7.77
N GLN A 48 -3.92 -7.40 -7.95
CA GLN A 48 -3.14 -6.26 -8.46
C GLN A 48 -2.00 -5.87 -7.52
N SER A 49 -2.22 -6.00 -6.21
CA SER A 49 -1.23 -5.70 -5.17
C SER A 49 -0.06 -6.69 -5.21
N ILE A 50 -0.38 -7.99 -5.29
CA ILE A 50 0.63 -9.05 -5.42
C ILE A 50 1.37 -8.91 -6.75
N LYS A 51 0.65 -8.68 -7.85
CA LYS A 51 1.27 -8.45 -9.16
C LYS A 51 2.20 -7.24 -9.15
N TYR A 52 1.79 -6.17 -8.47
CA TYR A 52 2.65 -5.01 -8.28
C TYR A 52 3.91 -5.45 -7.52
N LEU A 53 3.80 -6.03 -6.32
CA LEU A 53 4.94 -6.43 -5.51
C LEU A 53 5.92 -7.40 -6.19
N ASN A 54 5.42 -8.32 -7.03
CA ASN A 54 6.26 -9.30 -7.74
C ASN A 54 6.94 -8.72 -8.99
N ASN A 55 6.45 -7.61 -9.53
CA ASN A 55 7.09 -6.94 -10.65
C ASN A 55 8.33 -6.18 -10.16
N ASN A 56 9.48 -6.83 -10.22
CA ASN A 56 10.79 -6.20 -10.00
C ASN A 56 11.39 -5.83 -11.36
N TYR A 57 11.42 -4.54 -11.68
CA TYR A 57 12.18 -4.07 -12.83
C TYR A 57 13.61 -3.75 -12.38
N ASP A 58 14.59 -4.20 -13.14
CA ASP A 58 16.01 -4.07 -12.84
C ASP A 58 16.53 -2.64 -12.66
N ASN A 59 15.77 -1.67 -13.17
CA ASN A 59 16.06 -0.25 -13.13
C ASN A 59 15.14 0.51 -12.16
N GLU A 60 14.41 -0.18 -11.29
CA GLU A 60 13.65 0.48 -10.23
C GLU A 60 13.84 -0.20 -8.88
N ILE A 61 13.73 0.60 -7.82
CA ILE A 61 13.56 0.13 -6.47
C ILE A 61 12.36 0.82 -5.85
N ARG A 62 11.63 0.07 -5.03
CA ARG A 62 10.46 0.55 -4.31
C ARG A 62 10.75 0.51 -2.83
N LEU A 63 10.45 1.61 -2.15
CA LEU A 63 10.75 1.81 -0.74
C LEU A 63 9.44 2.12 -0.01
N LYS A 64 9.32 1.64 1.23
CA LYS A 64 8.17 1.94 2.06
C LYS A 64 8.22 3.40 2.50
N SER A 65 7.06 4.03 2.50
CA SER A 65 6.79 5.34 3.06
C SER A 65 5.93 5.18 4.30
N SER A 66 6.06 6.08 5.28
CA SER A 66 5.21 6.12 6.48
C SER A 66 3.71 6.22 6.15
N ASN A 67 3.38 6.85 5.02
CA ASN A 67 2.00 6.89 4.52
C ASN A 67 1.46 5.50 4.15
N ASP A 68 2.32 4.55 3.75
CA ASP A 68 1.88 3.21 3.38
C ASP A 68 1.32 2.46 4.58
N THR A 69 1.99 2.56 5.73
CA THR A 69 1.56 1.94 6.97
C THR A 69 0.21 2.51 7.42
N TYR A 70 0.03 3.84 7.35
CA TYR A 70 -1.24 4.49 7.65
C TYR A 70 -2.37 4.06 6.70
N LEU A 71 -2.08 3.92 5.41
CA LEU A 71 -3.10 3.56 4.42
C LEU A 71 -3.53 2.09 4.53
N ASN A 72 -2.65 1.20 5.00
CA ASN A 72 -2.95 -0.23 5.12
C ASN A 72 -3.65 -0.59 6.43
N ILE A 73 -3.60 0.26 7.47
CA ILE A 73 -4.29 -0.02 8.73
C ILE A 73 -5.82 0.03 8.62
N LEU A 74 -6.36 0.87 7.74
CA LEU A 74 -7.80 1.01 7.53
C LEU A 74 -8.48 -0.28 7.03
N PRO A 75 -8.03 -0.91 5.92
CA PRO A 75 -8.60 -2.19 5.50
C PRO A 75 -8.43 -3.28 6.57
N PHE A 76 -7.34 -3.26 7.34
CA PHE A 76 -7.17 -4.18 8.47
C PHE A 76 -8.27 -4.00 9.54
N ILE A 77 -8.51 -2.76 9.97
CA ILE A 77 -9.55 -2.43 10.97
C ILE A 77 -10.94 -2.83 10.47
N PHE A 78 -11.30 -2.44 9.24
CA PHE A 78 -12.60 -2.80 8.66
C PHE A 78 -12.75 -4.31 8.48
N GLY A 79 -11.68 -4.99 8.08
CA GLY A 79 -11.67 -6.43 7.95
C GLY A 79 -11.89 -7.13 9.28
N LEU A 80 -11.27 -6.65 10.35
CA LEU A 80 -11.43 -7.21 11.70
C LEU A 80 -12.84 -6.98 12.24
N MET A 81 -13.42 -5.80 12.02
CA MET A 81 -14.83 -5.52 12.37
C MET A 81 -15.79 -6.43 11.60
N ALA A 82 -15.63 -6.56 10.28
CA ALA A 82 -16.47 -7.44 9.45
C ALA A 82 -16.31 -8.92 9.84
N PHE A 83 -15.08 -9.35 10.14
CA PHE A 83 -14.78 -10.70 10.61
C PHE A 83 -15.49 -11.01 11.93
N VAL A 84 -15.32 -10.19 12.96
CA VAL A 84 -15.97 -10.42 14.26
C VAL A 84 -17.48 -10.28 14.15
N GLY A 85 -17.97 -9.26 13.44
CA GLY A 85 -19.40 -9.04 13.21
C GLY A 85 -20.06 -10.22 12.51
N SER A 86 -19.38 -10.84 11.53
CA SER A 86 -19.89 -12.02 10.82
C SER A 86 -20.05 -13.24 11.73
N ILE A 87 -19.16 -13.45 12.70
CA ILE A 87 -19.25 -14.55 13.67
C ILE A 87 -20.45 -14.36 14.60
N ILE A 88 -20.66 -13.13 15.08
CA ILE A 88 -21.81 -12.77 15.90
C ILE A 88 -23.10 -12.98 15.10
N PHE A 89 -23.15 -12.45 13.87
CA PHE A 89 -24.32 -12.53 13.00
C PHE A 89 -24.68 -13.98 12.64
N PHE A 90 -23.68 -14.82 12.33
CA PHE A 90 -23.85 -16.25 12.09
C PHE A 90 -24.50 -16.98 13.28
N SER A 91 -24.22 -16.52 14.49
CA SER A 91 -24.74 -17.12 15.73
C SER A 91 -26.16 -16.64 16.08
N VAL A 92 -26.55 -15.45 15.65
CA VAL A 92 -27.85 -14.82 15.98
C VAL A 92 -28.91 -15.09 14.92
N TYR A 93 -28.54 -15.09 13.63
CA TYR A 93 -29.49 -15.17 12.51
C TYR A 93 -29.43 -16.52 11.80
N GLU A 94 -30.37 -17.42 12.13
CA GLU A 94 -30.37 -18.79 11.61
C GLU A 94 -30.59 -18.88 10.09
N ASN A 95 -31.33 -17.92 9.51
CA ASN A 95 -31.73 -17.94 8.10
C ASN A 95 -30.70 -17.30 7.15
N GLU A 96 -29.69 -16.59 7.68
CA GLU A 96 -28.74 -15.80 6.89
C GLU A 96 -27.28 -16.28 7.01
N LYS A 97 -27.10 -17.57 7.27
CA LYS A 97 -25.78 -18.20 7.42
C LYS A 97 -24.88 -18.02 6.20
N MET A 98 -25.46 -18.05 4.99
CA MET A 98 -24.71 -17.86 3.74
C MET A 98 -24.13 -16.43 3.65
N ILE A 99 -24.96 -15.42 3.92
CA ILE A 99 -24.56 -14.01 3.91
C ILE A 99 -23.48 -13.78 4.97
N SER A 100 -23.68 -14.31 6.18
CA SER A 100 -22.67 -14.29 7.25
C SER A 100 -21.32 -14.83 6.78
N LEU A 101 -21.32 -15.94 6.05
CA LEU A 101 -20.09 -16.57 5.54
C LEU A 101 -19.43 -15.71 4.45
N LEU A 102 -20.19 -15.01 3.61
CA LEU A 102 -19.61 -14.06 2.65
C LEU A 102 -18.98 -12.84 3.33
N PHE A 103 -19.61 -12.32 4.39
CA PHE A 103 -19.03 -11.26 5.23
C PHE A 103 -17.76 -11.72 5.92
N PHE A 104 -17.74 -12.96 6.42
CA PHE A 104 -16.56 -13.58 7.01
C PHE A 104 -15.39 -13.62 6.02
N ILE A 105 -15.63 -14.12 4.80
CA ILE A 105 -14.60 -14.16 3.74
C ILE A 105 -14.15 -12.74 3.36
N SER A 106 -15.09 -11.81 3.21
CA SER A 106 -14.78 -10.40 2.88
C SER A 106 -13.92 -9.75 3.98
N GLY A 107 -14.22 -10.02 5.25
CA GLY A 107 -13.42 -9.57 6.39
C GLY A 107 -12.00 -10.13 6.36
N LEU A 108 -11.84 -11.43 6.07
CA LEU A 108 -10.52 -12.05 5.89
C LEU A 108 -9.73 -11.43 4.73
N LEU A 109 -10.37 -11.15 3.60
CA LEU A 109 -9.72 -10.51 2.46
C LEU A 109 -9.26 -9.10 2.80
N LEU A 110 -10.06 -8.33 3.54
CA LEU A 110 -9.68 -6.99 4.01
C LEU A 110 -8.53 -7.04 5.01
N ILE A 111 -8.52 -8.00 5.94
CA ILE A 111 -7.38 -8.24 6.85
C ILE A 111 -6.13 -8.54 6.04
N LEU A 112 -6.20 -9.50 5.10
CA LEU A 112 -5.09 -9.86 4.24
C LEU A 112 -4.59 -8.65 3.44
N LYS A 113 -5.50 -7.83 2.92
CA LYS A 113 -5.16 -6.59 2.24
C LYS A 113 -4.44 -5.60 3.15
N GLY A 114 -4.87 -5.45 4.39
CA GLY A 114 -4.21 -4.58 5.36
C GLY A 114 -2.83 -5.05 5.82
N VAL A 115 -2.52 -6.35 5.66
CA VAL A 115 -1.19 -6.90 5.89
C VAL A 115 -0.26 -6.71 4.69
N ILE A 116 -0.79 -6.68 3.46
CA ILE A 116 0.00 -6.47 2.24
C ILE A 116 0.42 -5.00 2.14
N ILE A 117 1.64 -4.71 2.59
CA ILE A 117 2.21 -3.37 2.46
C ILE A 117 2.64 -3.13 1.02
N ILE A 118 2.00 -2.16 0.36
CA ILE A 118 2.35 -1.71 -1.00
C ILE A 118 3.23 -0.46 -0.89
N PRO A 119 4.53 -0.55 -1.24
CA PRO A 119 5.43 0.60 -1.16
C PRO A 119 4.96 1.73 -2.10
N SER A 120 4.80 2.93 -1.56
CA SER A 120 4.43 4.09 -2.37
C SER A 120 5.62 4.79 -2.99
N ALA A 121 6.79 4.78 -2.33
CA ALA A 121 7.98 5.42 -2.83
C ALA A 121 8.66 4.57 -3.92
N LEU A 122 9.01 5.21 -5.03
CA LEU A 122 9.64 4.60 -6.18
C LEU A 122 10.87 5.42 -6.57
N ILE A 123 11.97 4.73 -6.81
CA ILE A 123 13.17 5.28 -7.42
C ILE A 123 13.39 4.49 -8.70
N LYS A 124 13.39 5.17 -9.84
CA LYS A 124 13.62 4.56 -11.15
C LYS A 124 14.79 5.24 -11.84
N GLN A 125 15.63 4.45 -12.50
CA GLN A 125 16.71 4.95 -13.34
C GLN A 125 16.34 4.79 -14.81
N GLU A 126 16.46 5.87 -15.58
CA GLU A 126 16.26 5.85 -17.02
C GLU A 126 17.14 6.94 -17.67
N ASN A 127 17.91 6.59 -18.70
CA ASN A 127 18.74 7.53 -19.46
C ASN A 127 19.65 8.43 -18.59
N LYS A 128 20.28 7.85 -17.54
CA LYS A 128 21.11 8.57 -16.54
C LYS A 128 20.36 9.59 -15.69
N ILE A 129 19.03 9.58 -15.70
CA ILE A 129 18.18 10.36 -14.82
C ILE A 129 17.60 9.42 -13.79
N LEU A 130 17.65 9.84 -12.52
CA LEU A 130 16.91 9.23 -11.44
C LEU A 130 15.57 9.95 -11.26
N TYR A 131 14.52 9.14 -11.32
CA TYR A 131 13.14 9.51 -11.13
C TYR A 131 12.74 9.07 -9.75
N PHE A 132 12.40 10.03 -8.90
CA PHE A 132 11.92 9.77 -7.56
C PHE A 132 10.46 10.15 -7.48
N GLU A 133 9.64 9.24 -6.96
CA GLU A 133 8.23 9.46 -6.70
C GLU A 133 7.92 9.03 -5.28
N ASN A 134 7.42 9.95 -4.44
CA ASN A 134 6.84 9.65 -3.13
C ASN A 134 5.47 10.32 -3.04
N GLY A 135 4.41 9.55 -3.27
CA GLY A 135 3.05 10.08 -3.37
C GLY A 135 2.89 11.08 -4.53
N LYS A 136 2.61 12.35 -4.22
CA LYS A 136 2.47 13.43 -5.22
C LYS A 136 3.78 14.12 -5.56
N GLN A 137 4.82 13.94 -4.76
CA GLN A 137 6.12 14.58 -4.99
C GLN A 137 6.90 13.79 -6.02
N LYS A 138 7.35 14.47 -7.07
CA LYS A 138 8.14 13.90 -8.15
C LYS A 138 9.39 14.74 -8.36
N HIS A 139 10.54 14.10 -8.32
CA HIS A 139 11.83 14.74 -8.55
C HIS A 139 12.61 13.99 -9.64
N PHE A 140 13.33 14.75 -10.43
CA PHE A 140 14.16 14.27 -11.53
C PHE A 140 15.56 14.81 -11.31
N ILE A 141 16.53 13.91 -11.18
CA ILE A 141 17.90 14.28 -10.86
C ILE A 141 18.84 13.53 -11.77
N GLU A 142 19.72 14.25 -12.44
CA GLU A 142 20.78 13.64 -13.24
C GLU A 142 21.81 12.97 -12.34
N ILE A 143 22.16 11.73 -12.67
CA ILE A 143 23.14 10.94 -11.92
C ILE A 143 24.48 11.68 -11.77
N GLU A 144 24.88 12.43 -12.80
CA GLU A 144 26.18 13.10 -12.81
C GLU A 144 26.31 14.22 -11.76
N GLN A 145 25.17 14.79 -11.33
CA GLN A 145 25.06 15.87 -10.35
C GLN A 145 25.15 15.39 -8.89
N ILE A 146 24.93 14.11 -8.61
CA ILE A 146 24.93 13.57 -7.25
C ILE A 146 26.37 13.26 -6.83
N GLU A 147 26.80 13.85 -5.73
CA GLU A 147 28.10 13.63 -5.13
C GLU A 147 28.11 12.41 -4.20
N SER A 148 27.13 12.33 -3.30
CA SER A 148 26.98 11.21 -2.37
C SER A 148 25.52 10.99 -1.99
N ILE A 149 25.25 9.80 -1.48
CA ILE A 149 23.94 9.35 -1.03
C ILE A 149 24.06 8.96 0.44
N VAL A 150 23.20 9.55 1.28
CA VAL A 150 23.12 9.24 2.70
C VAL A 150 21.77 8.61 2.99
N PHE A 151 21.79 7.43 3.62
CA PHE A 151 20.60 6.77 4.12
C PHE A 151 20.48 6.98 5.62
N THR A 152 19.32 7.47 6.05
CA THR A 152 18.88 7.42 7.45
C THR A 152 17.69 6.45 7.54
N LYS A 153 17.16 6.21 8.75
CA LYS A 153 15.96 5.37 8.92
C LYS A 153 14.73 5.92 8.22
N ASP A 154 14.60 7.24 8.19
CA ASP A 154 13.37 7.91 7.75
C ASP A 154 13.55 8.66 6.42
N ASP A 155 14.79 8.95 6.02
CA ASP A 155 15.07 9.80 4.87
C ASP A 155 16.19 9.23 3.99
N LEU A 156 16.08 9.51 2.69
CA LEU A 156 17.18 9.40 1.73
C LEU A 156 17.63 10.80 1.31
N ILE A 157 18.91 11.09 1.48
CA ILE A 157 19.48 12.41 1.20
C ILE A 157 20.48 12.28 0.05
N LEU A 158 20.24 13.02 -1.03
CA LEU A 158 21.20 13.17 -2.13
C LEU A 158 21.93 14.49 -1.95
N LYS A 159 23.25 14.42 -1.73
CA LYS A 159 24.12 15.59 -1.76
C LYS A 159 24.53 15.85 -3.21
N LEU A 160 24.21 17.01 -3.75
CA LEU A 160 24.55 17.41 -5.11
C LEU A 160 25.87 18.18 -5.14
N LYS A 161 26.58 18.12 -6.26
CA LYS A 161 27.86 18.82 -6.46
C LYS A 161 27.77 20.34 -6.34
N ASP A 162 26.60 20.94 -6.52
CA ASP A 162 26.37 22.37 -6.36
C ASP A 162 26.16 22.77 -4.87
N GLY A 163 26.34 21.83 -3.95
CA GLY A 163 26.18 22.02 -2.51
C GLY A 163 24.73 21.95 -2.03
N LYS A 164 23.75 21.70 -2.92
CA LYS A 164 22.35 21.51 -2.53
C LYS A 164 22.10 20.07 -2.10
N ASN A 165 21.14 19.91 -1.20
CA ASN A 165 20.65 18.61 -0.76
C ASN A 165 19.24 18.40 -1.27
N CYS A 166 18.98 17.23 -1.86
CA CYS A 166 17.63 16.76 -2.14
C CYS A 166 17.22 15.75 -1.07
N PHE A 167 16.12 16.02 -0.40
CA PHE A 167 15.61 15.20 0.69
C PHE A 167 14.40 14.41 0.21
N PHE A 168 14.46 13.10 0.41
CA PHE A 168 13.34 12.19 0.24
C PHE A 168 12.91 11.74 1.60
N GLN A 169 11.91 12.43 2.14
CA GLN A 169 11.49 12.28 3.53
C GLN A 169 10.39 11.24 3.69
N HIS A 170 10.12 10.89 4.94
CA HIS A 170 8.98 10.07 5.36
C HIS A 170 9.03 8.63 4.82
N LEU A 171 10.23 8.10 4.60
CA LEU A 171 10.47 6.70 4.31
C LEU A 171 10.41 5.89 5.62
N GLU A 172 10.18 4.59 5.49
CA GLU A 172 10.32 3.63 6.60
C GLU A 172 11.36 2.59 6.19
N LEU A 173 12.64 2.97 6.26
CA LEU A 173 13.73 2.15 5.76
C LEU A 173 14.22 1.20 6.86
N HIS A 174 13.97 -0.09 6.67
CA HIS A 174 14.64 -1.12 7.44
C HIS A 174 16.01 -1.44 6.85
N GLN A 175 16.86 -2.14 7.60
CA GLN A 175 18.21 -2.49 7.17
C GLN A 175 18.23 -3.23 5.81
N THR A 176 17.24 -4.10 5.57
CA THR A 176 17.07 -4.79 4.29
C THR A 176 16.79 -3.82 3.15
N ASP A 177 15.98 -2.79 3.39
CA ASP A 177 15.62 -1.79 2.39
C ASP A 177 16.82 -0.90 2.07
N ILE A 178 17.59 -0.49 3.09
CA ILE A 178 18.86 0.25 2.93
C ILE A 178 19.86 -0.57 2.12
N ASN A 179 20.00 -1.87 2.41
CA ASN A 179 20.91 -2.75 1.68
C ASN A 179 20.48 -2.89 0.21
N ASN A 180 19.20 -3.11 -0.05
CA ASN A 180 18.66 -3.21 -1.41
C ASN A 180 18.84 -1.90 -2.18
N ALA A 181 18.59 -0.76 -1.54
CA ALA A 181 18.80 0.56 -2.13
C ALA A 181 20.29 0.81 -2.42
N THR A 182 21.18 0.43 -1.51
CA THR A 182 22.62 0.53 -1.72
C THR A 182 23.07 -0.30 -2.92
N ILE A 183 22.59 -1.53 -3.07
CA ILE A 183 22.87 -2.39 -4.23
C ILE A 183 22.34 -1.73 -5.52
N PHE A 184 21.11 -1.22 -5.48
CA PHE A 184 20.50 -0.51 -6.61
C PHE A 184 21.35 0.69 -7.04
N PHE A 185 21.73 1.57 -6.10
CA PHE A 185 22.55 2.72 -6.44
C PHE A 185 23.93 2.31 -6.94
N ARG A 186 24.61 1.32 -6.33
CA ARG A 186 25.92 0.84 -6.80
C ARG A 186 25.92 0.36 -8.26
N LYS A 187 24.79 -0.14 -8.77
CA LYS A 187 24.65 -0.54 -10.17
C LYS A 187 24.77 0.64 -11.14
N TYR A 188 24.43 1.85 -10.69
CA TYR A 188 24.36 3.06 -11.52
C TYR A 188 25.28 4.19 -11.03
N PHE A 189 25.84 4.07 -9.82
CA PHE A 189 26.74 4.99 -9.15
C PHE A 189 27.98 4.26 -8.65
N ASP A 190 29.13 4.67 -9.16
CA ASP A 190 30.45 4.23 -8.71
C ASP A 190 31.02 5.12 -7.58
N ARG A 191 30.16 5.90 -6.88
CA ARG A 191 30.55 6.90 -5.87
C ARG A 191 30.21 6.48 -4.43
N ASN A 192 30.74 7.24 -3.47
CA ASN A 192 30.58 7.01 -2.02
C ASN A 192 29.11 7.01 -1.58
N ILE A 193 28.67 5.90 -0.98
CA ILE A 193 27.37 5.74 -0.32
C ILE A 193 27.64 5.65 1.19
N GLU A 194 27.04 6.56 1.95
CA GLU A 194 27.15 6.63 3.41
C GLU A 194 25.87 6.07 4.06
N ILE A 195 26.03 5.27 5.11
CA ILE A 195 24.93 4.73 5.91
C ILE A 195 25.08 5.32 7.32
N SER A 196 24.04 6.02 7.80
CA SER A 196 24.02 6.72 9.10
C SER A 196 22.93 6.21 10.02
#